data_AF-A0A3M1UKG8-F1
#
_entry.id   AF-A0A3M1UKG8-F1
#
_cell.length_a   1.000
_cell.length_b   1.000
_cell.length_c   1.000
_cell.angle_alpha   90.00
_cell.angle_beta   90.00
_cell.angle_gamma   90.00
#
_symmetry.space_group_name_H-M   'P 1'
#
loop_
_entity.id
_entity.type
_entity.pdbx_description
1 polymer ?
#
loop_
_entity_poly.entity_id
_entity_poly.type
_entity_poly.pdbx_seq_one_letter_code
_entity_poly.pdbx_strand_id
1 'polypeptide(L)'
;MSPTAAASDAIPTVHRARIFSPPLVSIDLPLFPRDRQDRRLRARLRELEAARLARDDLLRRLEQSLEADLARLRRLGERIRHYDQEVLPETTRNAEASLAAYRSGVTDFAGLMRARLTELDSRITALRLRVDRAKAQVRLLYLVSGDAS
;
A
#
# COMPACT_ATOMS: atom_id res chain seq x y z
N MET A 1 40.12 94.87 63.12
CA MET A 1 40.18 93.47 63.60
C MET A 1 40.01 92.56 62.40
N SER A 2 41.06 91.83 62.06
CA SER A 2 41.13 90.74 61.07
C SER A 2 40.37 89.49 61.59
N PRO A 3 40.26 88.33 60.87
CA PRO A 3 40.87 88.00 59.57
C PRO A 3 40.08 87.01 58.61
N THR A 4 40.67 86.76 57.43
CA THR A 4 40.88 85.44 56.76
C THR A 4 39.84 84.73 55.85
N ALA A 5 40.36 84.38 54.65
CA ALA A 5 40.16 83.20 53.76
C ALA A 5 39.02 83.13 52.70
N ALA A 6 39.43 83.40 51.46
CA ALA A 6 39.37 82.56 50.25
C ALA A 6 38.48 81.30 50.18
N ALA A 7 37.68 81.21 49.10
CA ALA A 7 37.50 80.08 48.18
C ALA A 7 36.20 80.31 47.37
N SER A 8 36.25 80.58 46.06
CA SER A 8 36.03 79.60 44.99
C SER A 8 35.02 78.51 45.35
N ASP A 9 33.77 78.64 44.90
CA ASP A 9 33.28 77.75 43.85
C ASP A 9 31.84 78.08 43.45
N ALA A 10 31.65 78.19 42.14
CA ALA A 10 30.36 78.17 41.49
C ALA A 10 29.84 76.73 41.50
N ILE A 11 28.61 76.51 41.98
CA ILE A 11 27.87 75.28 41.70
C ILE A 11 26.47 75.67 41.20
N PRO A 12 26.20 75.55 39.89
CA PRO A 12 24.87 75.74 39.34
C PRO A 12 23.98 74.55 39.65
N THR A 13 22.69 74.85 39.80
CA THR A 13 21.60 73.92 40.04
C THR A 13 21.53 72.86 38.94
N VAL A 14 21.41 71.60 39.36
CA VAL A 14 21.47 70.38 38.54
C VAL A 14 20.52 70.45 37.34
N HIS A 15 21.07 70.58 36.13
CA HIS A 15 20.32 70.31 34.91
C HIS A 15 20.11 68.80 34.79
N ARG A 16 18.84 68.39 34.82
CA ARG A 16 18.43 67.01 34.57
C ARG A 16 18.70 66.70 33.10
N ALA A 17 19.89 66.17 32.83
CA ALA A 17 20.26 65.69 31.50
C ALA A 17 19.27 64.61 31.08
N ARG A 18 18.39 64.97 30.14
CA ARG A 18 17.47 64.03 29.50
C ARG A 18 18.28 63.30 28.44
N ILE A 19 18.78 62.11 28.79
CA ILE A 19 19.49 61.25 27.86
C ILE A 19 18.49 60.83 26.78
N PHE A 20 18.66 61.34 25.57
CA PHE A 20 17.88 60.92 24.41
C PHE A 20 18.57 59.70 23.80
N SER A 21 18.11 58.50 24.16
CA SER A 21 18.53 57.29 23.47
C SER A 21 17.84 57.24 22.11
N PRO A 22 18.57 57.20 20.97
CA PRO A 22 17.94 56.94 19.69
C PRO A 22 17.30 55.54 19.71
N PRO A 23 16.23 55.29 18.94
CA PRO A 23 15.69 53.94 18.81
C PRO A 23 16.78 53.03 18.28
N LEU A 24 17.13 52.00 19.05
CA LEU A 24 18.07 50.97 18.65
C LEU A 24 17.37 50.16 17.54
N VAL A 25 17.71 50.41 16.28
CA VAL A 25 17.29 49.53 15.19
C VAL A 25 18.17 48.29 15.26
N SER A 26 17.72 47.26 15.98
CA SER A 26 18.33 45.94 15.94
C SER A 26 18.01 45.32 14.59
N ILE A 27 18.94 45.41 13.65
CA ILE A 27 18.90 44.55 12.47
C ILE A 27 19.46 43.22 12.94
N ASP A 28 18.57 42.27 13.26
CA ASP A 28 18.93 40.87 13.40
C ASP A 28 19.46 40.40 12.05
N LEU A 29 20.77 40.55 11.83
CA LEU A 29 21.45 39.96 10.68
C LEU A 29 21.78 38.52 11.09
N PRO A 30 21.03 37.51 10.63
CA PRO A 30 21.33 36.14 11.00
C PRO A 30 22.71 35.79 10.45
N LEU A 31 23.63 35.44 11.35
CA LEU A 31 24.84 34.71 10.99
C LEU A 31 24.35 33.29 10.64
N PHE A 32 24.47 32.89 9.37
CA PHE A 32 24.10 31.56 8.80
C PHE A 32 22.60 31.26 8.51
N PRO A 33 21.83 32.11 7.78
CA PRO A 33 20.50 31.75 7.28
C PRO A 33 20.56 30.63 6.22
N ARG A 34 21.68 30.53 5.48
CA ARG A 34 21.91 29.53 4.42
C ARG A 34 21.72 28.09 4.94
N ASP A 35 22.37 27.70 6.04
CA ASP A 35 22.31 26.31 6.52
C ASP A 35 20.92 25.84 6.97
N ARG A 36 20.03 26.74 7.43
CA ARG A 36 18.65 26.40 7.80
C ARG A 36 17.73 26.38 6.57
N GLN A 37 17.90 27.31 5.65
CA GLN A 37 17.16 27.33 4.38
C GLN A 37 17.55 26.14 3.50
N ASP A 38 18.83 25.81 3.41
CA ASP A 38 19.36 24.65 2.69
C ASP A 38 18.93 23.32 3.31
N ARG A 39 18.77 23.26 4.64
CA ARG A 39 18.18 22.09 5.31
C ARG A 39 16.69 21.91 4.98
N ARG A 40 15.90 22.99 5.01
CA ARG A 40 14.48 22.95 4.65
C ARG A 40 14.28 22.61 3.17
N LEU A 41 15.07 23.21 2.28
CA LEU A 41 15.06 22.90 0.85
C LEU A 41 15.41 21.42 0.60
N ARG A 42 16.49 20.93 1.22
CA ARG A 42 16.86 19.50 1.13
C ARG A 42 15.75 18.60 1.68
N ALA A 43 15.11 18.95 2.80
CA ALA A 43 13.98 18.18 3.34
C ALA A 43 12.81 18.13 2.35
N ARG A 44 12.43 19.27 1.74
CA ARG A 44 11.38 19.32 0.71
C ARG A 44 11.72 18.52 -0.55
N LEU A 45 12.97 18.56 -0.99
CA LEU A 45 13.44 17.75 -2.12
C LEU A 45 13.38 16.25 -1.80
N ARG A 46 13.73 15.85 -0.58
CA ARG A 46 13.62 14.46 -0.12
C ARG A 46 12.16 14.01 0.00
N GLU A 47 11.26 14.86 0.48
CA GLU A 47 9.81 14.59 0.50
C GLU A 47 9.27 14.35 -0.92
N LEU A 48 9.66 15.19 -1.88
CA LEU A 48 9.28 15.03 -3.29
C LEU A 48 9.83 13.73 -3.89
N GLU A 49 11.10 13.44 -3.64
CA GLU A 49 11.76 12.21 -4.09
C GLU A 49 11.08 10.97 -3.50
N ALA A 50 10.77 10.99 -2.19
CA ALA A 50 10.04 9.92 -1.52
C ALA A 50 8.63 9.73 -2.09
N ALA A 51 7.90 10.81 -2.36
CA ALA A 51 6.57 10.74 -2.98
C ALA A 51 6.61 10.14 -4.39
N ARG A 52 7.62 10.50 -5.20
CA ARG A 52 7.84 9.91 -6.53
C ARG A 52 8.16 8.42 -6.44
N LEU A 53 9.07 8.03 -5.56
CA LEU A 53 9.42 6.62 -5.34
C LEU A 53 8.22 5.80 -4.87
N ALA A 54 7.39 6.34 -3.98
CA ALA A 54 6.17 5.68 -3.50
C ALA A 54 5.15 5.47 -4.63
N ARG A 55 4.97 6.48 -5.49
CA ARG A 55 4.10 6.40 -6.67
C ARG A 55 4.60 5.37 -7.67
N ASP A 56 5.90 5.34 -7.96
CA ASP A 56 6.48 4.35 -8.87
C ASP A 56 6.44 2.94 -8.28
N ASP A 57 6.59 2.79 -6.96
CA ASP A 57 6.41 1.49 -6.29
C ASP A 57 4.97 0.99 -6.36
N LEU A 58 4.00 1.87 -6.18
CA LEU A 58 2.59 1.53 -6.32
C LEU A 58 2.28 1.04 -7.74
N LEU A 59 2.76 1.75 -8.76
CA LEU A 59 2.55 1.33 -10.15
C LEU A 59 3.16 -0.04 -10.45
N ARG A 60 4.40 -0.28 -10.04
CA ARG A 60 5.03 -1.61 -10.20
C ARG A 60 4.22 -2.71 -9.52
N ARG A 61 3.69 -2.47 -8.32
CA ARG A 61 2.84 -3.44 -7.61
C ARG A 61 1.53 -3.70 -8.34
N LEU A 62 0.91 -2.66 -8.91
CA LEU A 62 -0.33 -2.80 -9.69
C LEU A 62 -0.09 -3.61 -10.97
N GLU A 63 0.98 -3.31 -11.71
CA GLU A 63 1.39 -4.07 -12.90
C GLU A 63 1.63 -5.55 -12.58
N GLN A 64 2.40 -5.82 -11.51
CA GLN A 64 2.66 -7.18 -11.05
C GLN A 64 1.38 -7.92 -10.65
N SER A 65 0.46 -7.25 -9.94
CA SER A 65 -0.82 -7.84 -9.55
C SER A 65 -1.71 -8.15 -10.77
N LEU A 66 -1.72 -7.25 -11.76
CA LEU A 66 -2.48 -7.43 -13.00
C LEU A 66 -1.96 -8.65 -13.78
N GLU A 67 -0.65 -8.75 -13.99
CA GLU A 67 -0.03 -9.89 -14.66
C GLU A 67 -0.33 -11.22 -13.94
N ALA A 68 -0.21 -11.21 -12.60
CA ALA A 68 -0.49 -12.39 -11.78
C ALA A 68 -1.95 -12.84 -11.89
N ASP A 69 -2.90 -11.92 -11.81
CA ASP A 69 -4.33 -12.23 -11.90
C ASP A 69 -4.74 -12.66 -13.33
N LEU A 70 -4.17 -12.06 -14.38
CA LEU A 70 -4.37 -12.51 -15.77
C LEU A 70 -3.85 -13.93 -15.98
N ALA A 71 -2.64 -14.23 -15.50
CA ALA A 71 -2.07 -15.56 -15.59
C ALA A 71 -2.91 -16.58 -14.79
N ARG A 72 -3.41 -16.19 -13.61
CA ARG A 72 -4.32 -17.02 -12.82
C ARG A 72 -5.64 -17.29 -13.55
N LEU A 73 -6.23 -16.28 -14.19
CA LEU A 73 -7.48 -16.41 -14.94
C LEU A 73 -7.33 -17.40 -16.10
N ARG A 74 -6.24 -17.31 -16.86
CA ARG A 74 -5.92 -18.24 -17.97
C ARG A 74 -5.80 -19.68 -17.48
N ARG A 75 -4.98 -19.92 -16.45
CA ARG A 75 -4.80 -21.25 -15.85
C ARG A 75 -6.10 -21.84 -15.30
N LEU A 76 -6.95 -21.03 -14.66
CA LEU A 76 -8.26 -21.48 -14.20
C LEU A 76 -9.16 -21.88 -15.38
N GLY A 77 -9.14 -21.12 -16.48
CA GLY A 77 -9.86 -21.47 -17.70
C GLY A 77 -9.43 -22.81 -18.30
N GLU A 78 -8.13 -23.05 -18.40
CA GLU A 78 -7.58 -24.33 -18.87
C GLU A 78 -7.97 -25.49 -17.97
N ARG A 79 -7.84 -25.32 -16.65
CA ARG A 79 -8.23 -26.35 -15.67
C ARG A 79 -9.72 -26.66 -15.74
N ILE A 80 -10.59 -25.66 -15.83
CA ILE A 80 -12.04 -25.87 -15.98
C ILE A 80 -12.32 -26.66 -17.25
N ARG A 81 -11.66 -26.32 -18.37
CA ARG A 81 -11.84 -27.01 -19.64
C ARG A 81 -11.46 -28.49 -19.55
N HIS A 82 -10.30 -28.79 -18.95
CA HIS A 82 -9.86 -30.18 -18.72
C HIS A 82 -10.85 -30.95 -17.82
N TYR A 83 -11.37 -30.32 -16.75
CA TYR A 83 -12.39 -30.94 -15.92
C TYR A 83 -13.68 -31.24 -16.69
N ASP A 84 -14.16 -30.28 -17.47
CA ASP A 84 -15.40 -30.42 -18.23
C ASP A 84 -15.28 -31.46 -19.36
N GLN A 85 -14.11 -31.58 -19.98
CA GLN A 85 -13.89 -32.44 -21.16
C GLN A 85 -13.38 -33.84 -20.83
N GLU A 86 -12.65 -34.01 -19.73
CA GLU A 86 -11.95 -35.27 -19.41
C GLU A 86 -12.38 -35.81 -18.05
N VAL A 87 -12.09 -35.07 -16.97
CA VAL A 87 -12.25 -35.58 -15.59
C VAL A 87 -13.70 -35.92 -15.25
N LEU A 88 -14.64 -35.02 -15.56
CA LEU A 88 -16.06 -35.27 -15.25
C LEU A 88 -16.63 -36.44 -16.07
N PRO A 89 -16.46 -36.50 -17.41
CA PRO A 89 -16.89 -37.66 -18.19
C PRO A 89 -16.25 -38.99 -17.74
N GLU A 90 -14.97 -39.00 -17.38
CA GLU A 90 -14.28 -40.21 -16.93
C GLU A 90 -14.81 -40.71 -15.59
N THR A 91 -14.96 -39.81 -14.61
CA THR A 91 -15.43 -40.19 -13.29
C THR A 91 -16.90 -40.61 -13.27
N THR A 92 -17.75 -40.00 -14.12
CA THR A 92 -19.12 -40.48 -14.36
C THR A 92 -19.12 -41.88 -14.98
N ARG A 93 -18.34 -42.11 -16.06
CA ARG A 93 -18.22 -43.45 -16.68
C ARG A 93 -17.74 -44.51 -15.68
N ASN A 94 -16.77 -44.17 -14.83
CA ASN A 94 -16.25 -45.08 -13.80
C ASN A 94 -17.33 -45.43 -12.75
N ALA A 95 -18.11 -44.44 -12.30
CA ALA A 95 -19.20 -44.67 -11.37
C ALA A 95 -20.32 -45.53 -11.96
N GLU A 96 -20.62 -45.36 -13.26
CA GLU A 96 -21.58 -46.19 -14.00
C GLU A 96 -21.06 -47.63 -14.18
N ALA A 97 -19.79 -47.80 -14.55
CA ALA A 97 -19.17 -49.12 -14.69
C ALA A 97 -19.14 -49.87 -13.36
N SER A 98 -18.82 -49.18 -12.26
CA SER A 98 -18.82 -49.75 -10.91
C SER A 98 -20.23 -50.15 -10.47
N LEU A 99 -21.27 -49.42 -10.88
CA LEU A 99 -22.67 -49.80 -10.62
C LEU A 99 -23.05 -51.08 -11.38
N ALA A 100 -22.63 -51.21 -12.63
CA ALA A 100 -22.84 -52.42 -13.41
C ALA A 100 -22.13 -53.63 -12.79
N ALA A 101 -20.86 -53.46 -12.41
CA ALA A 101 -20.07 -54.49 -11.75
C ALA A 101 -20.66 -54.92 -10.39
N TYR A 102 -21.23 -53.97 -9.64
CA TYR A 102 -21.87 -54.29 -8.35
C TYR A 102 -23.12 -55.14 -8.57
N ARG A 103 -23.95 -54.77 -9.55
CA ARG A 103 -25.16 -55.53 -9.92
C ARG A 103 -24.86 -56.93 -10.42
N SER A 104 -23.70 -57.14 -11.05
CA SER A 104 -23.25 -58.46 -11.52
C SER A 104 -22.41 -59.22 -10.48
N GLY A 105 -22.24 -58.69 -9.26
CA GLY A 105 -21.44 -59.32 -8.20
C GLY A 105 -19.92 -59.31 -8.43
N VAL A 106 -19.43 -58.55 -9.42
CA VAL A 106 -18.00 -58.44 -9.77
C VAL A 106 -17.27 -57.48 -8.82
N THR A 107 -17.96 -56.45 -8.31
CA THR A 107 -17.42 -55.57 -7.27
C THR A 107 -18.33 -55.51 -6.06
N ASP A 108 -17.76 -55.19 -4.91
CA ASP A 108 -18.51 -55.02 -3.67
C ASP A 108 -19.15 -53.63 -3.59
N PHE A 109 -20.00 -53.43 -2.59
CA PHE A 109 -20.65 -52.14 -2.35
C PHE A 109 -19.62 -51.02 -2.07
N ALA A 110 -18.51 -51.34 -1.40
CA ALA A 110 -17.48 -50.36 -1.08
C ALA A 110 -16.79 -49.81 -2.34
N GLY A 111 -16.55 -50.66 -3.35
CA GLY A 111 -16.04 -50.27 -4.67
C GLY A 111 -16.98 -49.31 -5.38
N LEU A 112 -18.28 -49.62 -5.42
CA LEU A 112 -19.30 -48.73 -5.96
C LEU A 112 -19.32 -47.36 -5.24
N MET A 113 -19.33 -47.36 -3.90
CA MET A 113 -19.34 -46.11 -3.13
C MET A 113 -18.08 -45.27 -3.36
N ARG A 114 -16.91 -45.90 -3.53
CA ARG A 114 -15.65 -45.19 -3.82
C ARG A 114 -15.69 -44.51 -5.19
N ALA A 115 -16.23 -45.18 -6.20
CA ALA A 115 -16.39 -44.60 -7.54
C ALA A 115 -17.38 -43.42 -7.52
N ARG A 116 -18.50 -43.55 -6.79
CA ARG A 116 -19.49 -42.46 -6.61
C ARG A 116 -18.92 -41.27 -5.86
N LEU A 117 -18.14 -41.51 -4.80
CA LEU A 117 -17.46 -40.44 -4.07
C LEU A 117 -16.49 -39.68 -4.97
N THR A 118 -15.73 -40.40 -5.81
CA THR A 118 -14.79 -39.80 -6.77
C THR A 118 -15.50 -38.92 -7.80
N GLU A 119 -16.65 -39.37 -8.32
CA GLU A 119 -17.49 -38.56 -9.22
C GLU A 119 -17.97 -37.27 -8.54
N LEU A 120 -18.49 -37.37 -7.31
CA LEU A 120 -18.99 -36.22 -6.56
C LEU A 120 -17.88 -35.22 -6.21
N ASP A 121 -16.71 -35.70 -5.76
CA ASP A 121 -15.57 -34.84 -5.43
C ASP A 121 -15.03 -34.10 -6.66
N SER A 122 -15.03 -34.78 -7.82
CA SER A 122 -14.66 -34.16 -9.09
C SER A 122 -15.63 -33.04 -9.49
N ARG A 123 -16.95 -33.25 -9.30
CA ARG A 123 -17.98 -32.22 -9.53
C ARG A 123 -17.83 -31.03 -8.58
N ILE A 124 -17.58 -31.29 -7.29
CA ILE A 124 -17.33 -30.23 -6.29
C ILE A 124 -16.10 -29.43 -6.66
N THR A 125 -15.03 -30.09 -7.09
CA THR A 125 -13.79 -29.43 -7.52
C THR A 125 -14.03 -28.55 -8.75
N ALA A 126 -14.77 -29.04 -9.75
CA ALA A 126 -15.13 -28.24 -10.92
C ALA A 126 -15.92 -26.96 -10.54
N LEU A 127 -16.86 -27.06 -9.60
CA LEU A 127 -17.60 -25.90 -9.08
C LEU A 127 -16.68 -24.90 -8.38
N ARG A 128 -15.75 -25.37 -7.53
CA ARG A 128 -14.77 -24.52 -6.86
C ARG A 128 -13.88 -23.77 -7.88
N LEU A 129 -13.43 -24.44 -8.94
CA LEU A 129 -12.67 -23.81 -10.00
C LEU A 129 -13.43 -22.67 -10.68
N ARG A 130 -14.74 -22.85 -10.93
CA ARG A 130 -15.60 -21.81 -11.50
C ARG A 130 -15.76 -20.62 -10.56
N VAL A 131 -15.94 -20.86 -9.26
CA VAL A 131 -15.97 -19.80 -8.23
C VAL A 131 -14.64 -19.04 -8.19
N ASP A 132 -13.51 -19.75 -8.21
CA ASP A 132 -12.18 -19.11 -8.21
C ASP A 132 -11.94 -18.27 -9.47
N ARG A 133 -12.44 -18.73 -10.62
CA ARG A 133 -12.40 -17.96 -11.87
C ARG A 133 -13.22 -16.68 -11.76
N ALA A 134 -14.44 -16.75 -11.22
CA ALA A 134 -15.28 -15.57 -11.00
C ALA A 134 -14.60 -14.57 -10.05
N LYS A 135 -14.01 -15.04 -8.95
CA LYS A 135 -13.23 -14.20 -8.03
C LYS A 135 -12.04 -13.53 -8.73
N ALA A 136 -11.36 -14.22 -9.63
CA ALA A 136 -10.26 -13.64 -10.41
C ALA A 136 -10.75 -12.56 -11.39
N GLN A 137 -11.90 -12.75 -12.02
CA GLN A 137 -12.52 -11.73 -12.88
C GLN A 137 -12.88 -10.47 -12.09
N VAL A 138 -13.45 -10.62 -10.89
CA VAL A 138 -13.78 -9.47 -10.02
C VAL A 138 -12.53 -8.69 -9.61
N ARG A 139 -11.42 -9.36 -9.27
CA ARG A 139 -10.16 -8.66 -8.94
C ARG A 139 -9.60 -7.87 -10.12
N LEU A 140 -9.62 -8.45 -11.32
CA LEU A 140 -9.21 -7.74 -12.54
C LEU A 140 -10.10 -6.52 -12.82
N LEU A 141 -11.42 -6.67 -12.66
CA LEU A 141 -12.35 -5.54 -12.81
C LEU A 141 -12.06 -4.43 -11.82
N TYR A 142 -11.72 -4.76 -10.56
CA TYR A 142 -11.34 -3.77 -9.56
C TYR A 142 -10.05 -3.02 -9.93
N LEU A 143 -9.01 -3.74 -10.40
CA LEU A 143 -7.75 -3.13 -10.84
C LEU A 143 -7.94 -2.18 -12.03
N VAL A 144 -8.84 -2.53 -12.97
CA VAL A 144 -9.10 -1.71 -14.18
C VAL A 144 -10.10 -0.58 -13.90
N SER A 145 -11.09 -0.80 -13.04
CA SER A 145 -12.10 0.22 -12.71
C SER A 145 -11.61 1.22 -11.65
N GLY A 146 -10.51 0.92 -10.97
CA GLY A 146 -9.80 1.84 -10.07
C GLY A 146 -9.22 3.07 -10.78
N ASP A 147 -9.22 3.10 -12.12
CA ASP A 147 -8.85 4.25 -12.96
C ASP A 147 -10.03 5.18 -13.30
N ALA A 148 -11.25 4.88 -12.83
CA ALA A 148 -12.48 5.64 -13.15
C ALA A 148 -12.99 6.54 -12.00
N SER A 149 -12.13 6.94 -11.06
CA SER A 149 -12.48 7.91 -10.00
C SER A 149 -11.41 8.97 -9.83
#